data_AF-W1XHN7-F1
#
_entry.id   AF-W1XHN7-F1
#
_cell.length_a   1.000
_cell.length_b   1.000
_cell.length_c   1.000
_cell.angle_alpha   90.00
_cell.angle_beta   90.00
_cell.angle_gamma   90.00
#
_symmetry.space_group_name_H-M   'P 1'
#
loop_
_entity.id
_entity.type
_entity.pdbx_description
1 polymer ?
#
loop_
_entity_poly.entity_id
_entity_poly.type
_entity_poly.pdbx_seq_one_letter_code
_entity_poly.pdbx_strand_id
1 'polypeptide(L)' 'KYKYAKVLDIGAGTGNLTNIASKIGYNIVGVEPNIKMRKIASENIQI' A
#
# COMPACT_ATOMS: atom_id res chain seq x y z
N LYS A 1 18.41 2.94 -5.49
CA LYS A 1 17.99 2.72 -6.91
C LYS A 1 16.46 2.59 -6.89
N TYR A 2 15.75 3.30 -7.79
CA TYR A 2 14.27 3.40 -7.93
C TYR A 2 13.47 4.23 -6.91
N LYS A 3 14.03 5.34 -6.39
CA LYS A 3 13.22 6.35 -5.69
C LYS A 3 12.10 6.83 -6.64
N TYR A 4 10.86 6.90 -6.16
CA TYR A 4 9.65 7.27 -6.94
C TYR A 4 9.22 6.29 -8.04
N ALA A 5 9.72 5.05 -8.06
CA ALA A 5 9.14 4.05 -8.98
C ALA A 5 7.65 3.83 -8.67
N LYS A 6 6.88 3.64 -9.74
CA LYS A 6 5.45 3.33 -9.67
C LYS A 6 5.27 1.85 -9.38
N VAL A 7 4.51 1.52 -8.33
CA VAL A 7 4.29 0.13 -7.89
C VAL A 7 2.79 -0.11 -7.75
N LEU A 8 2.36 -1.29 -8.19
CA LEU A 8 1.00 -1.79 -7.98
C LEU A 8 1.06 -3.04 -7.10
N ASP A 9 0.41 -2.99 -5.94
CA ASP A 9 0.33 -4.08 -4.97
C ASP A 9 -1.06 -4.74 -5.07
N ILE A 10 -1.15 -5.89 -5.74
CA ILE A 10 -2.40 -6.61 -6.01
C ILE A 10 -2.64 -7.64 -4.91
N GLY A 11 -3.81 -7.59 -4.28
CA GLY A 11 -4.09 -8.40 -3.08
C GLY A 11 -3.42 -7.78 -1.84
N ALA A 12 -3.49 -6.45 -1.72
CA ALA A 12 -2.76 -5.68 -0.72
C ALA A 12 -3.14 -6.05 0.73
N GLY A 13 -4.24 -6.78 0.95
CA GLY A 13 -4.69 -7.21 2.27
C GLY A 13 -4.84 -6.03 3.23
N THR A 14 -4.19 -6.10 4.38
CA THR A 14 -4.19 -5.04 5.40
C THR A 14 -3.18 -3.91 5.13
N GLY A 15 -2.56 -3.88 3.94
CA GLY A 15 -1.74 -2.77 3.47
C GLY A 15 -0.29 -2.75 3.98
N ASN A 16 0.25 -3.85 4.52
CA ASN A 16 1.62 -3.88 5.09
C ASN A 16 2.70 -3.48 4.07
N LEU A 17 2.71 -4.11 2.89
CA LEU A 17 3.67 -3.81 1.84
C LEU A 17 3.45 -2.39 1.29
N THR A 18 2.20 -2.05 0.96
CA THR A 18 1.79 -0.71 0.53
C THR A 18 2.30 0.39 1.49
N ASN A 19 2.16 0.22 2.81
CA ASN A 19 2.60 1.17 3.82
C ASN A 19 4.13 1.32 3.86
N ILE A 20 4.86 0.19 3.90
CA ILE A 20 6.33 0.22 3.97
C ILE A 20 6.91 0.84 2.70
N ALA A 21 6.43 0.45 1.52
CA ALA A 21 6.90 0.99 0.25
C ALA A 21 6.61 2.50 0.13
N SER A 22 5.45 2.96 0.58
CA SER A 22 5.13 4.40 0.66
C SER A 22 6.16 5.16 1.50
N LYS A 23 6.45 4.66 2.72
CA LYS A 23 7.44 5.26 3.64
C LYS A 23 8.87 5.28 3.09
N ILE A 24 9.22 4.33 2.23
CA ILE A 24 10.54 4.26 1.58
C ILE A 24 10.60 5.19 0.33
N GLY A 25 9.48 5.81 -0.05
CA GLY A 25 9.40 6.81 -1.13
C GLY A 25 9.06 6.23 -2.50
N TYR A 26 8.41 5.07 -2.54
CA TYR A 26 7.78 4.56 -3.76
C TYR A 26 6.43 5.23 -4.00
N ASN A 27 6.05 5.41 -5.26
CA ASN A 27 4.70 5.82 -5.64
C ASN A 27 3.85 4.55 -5.81
N ILE A 28 3.26 4.06 -4.71
CA ILE A 28 2.58 2.77 -4.66
C ILE A 28 1.06 2.90 -4.54
N VAL A 29 0.33 2.03 -5.23
CA VAL A 29 -1.13 1.87 -5.12
C VAL A 29 -1.42 0.43 -4.73
N GLY A 30 -2.18 0.24 -3.65
CA GLY A 30 -2.67 -1.08 -3.23
C GLY A 30 -4.10 -1.35 -3.72
N VAL A 31 -4.36 -2.54 -4.24
CA VAL A 31 -5.68 -3.01 -4.66
C VAL A 31 -6.05 -4.24 -3.86
N GLU A 32 -7.20 -4.19 -3.17
CA GLU A 32 -7.69 -5.28 -2.33
C GLU A 32 -9.22 -5.38 -2.48
N PRO A 33 -9.79 -6.51 -2.94
CA PRO A 33 -11.23 -6.66 -3.12
C PRO A 33 -12.02 -6.71 -1.81
N ASN A 34 -11.43 -7.19 -0.71
CA ASN A 34 -12.11 -7.31 0.58
C ASN A 34 -12.24 -5.96 1.28
N ILE A 35 -13.49 -5.51 1.48
CA ILE A 35 -13.80 -4.21 2.11
C ILE A 35 -13.26 -4.10 3.55
N LYS A 36 -13.26 -5.17 4.33
CA LYS A 36 -12.77 -5.15 5.72
C LYS A 36 -11.26 -4.98 5.75
N MET A 37 -10.55 -5.67 4.86
CA MET A 37 -9.09 -5.54 4.74
C MET A 37 -8.70 -4.15 4.25
N ARG A 38 -9.42 -3.58 3.26
CA ARG A 38 -9.21 -2.19 2.83
C ARG A 38 -9.38 -1.19 3.97
N LYS A 39 -10.39 -1.38 4.83
CA LYS A 39 -10.61 -0.50 5.99
C LYS A 39 -9.40 -0.52 6.93
N ILE A 40 -8.90 -1.71 7.26
CA ILE A 40 -7.68 -1.88 8.08
C ILE A 40 -6.48 -1.23 7.38
N ALA A 41 -6.33 -1.42 6.07
CA ALA A 41 -5.25 -0.83 5.28
C ALA A 41 -5.29 0.71 5.30
N SER A 42 -6.46 1.33 5.16
CA SER A 42 -6.61 2.79 5.22
C SER A 42 -6.31 3.38 6.61
N GLU A 43 -6.50 2.61 7.67
CA GLU A 43 -6.14 3.02 9.04
C GLU A 43 -4.64 2.85 9.30
N ASN A 44 -4.00 1.85 8.67
CA ASN A 44 -2.56 1.57 8.78
C ASN A 44 -1.66 2.52 7.97
N ILE A 45 -2.18 3.09 6.88
CA ILE A 45 -1.46 4.06 6.05
C ILE A 45 -1.54 5.42 6.77
N GLN A 46 -0.53 5.70 7.58
CA GLN A 46 -0.28 7.05 8.09
C GLN A 46 0.36 7.85 6.95
N ILE A 47 -0.43 8.72 6.34
CA ILE A 47 0.03 9.75 5.40
C ILE A 47 0.67 10.88 6.20
#